data_AF-A0A0G0XFQ6-F1
#
_entry.id   AF-A0A0G0XFQ6-F1
#
_cell.length_a   1.000
_cell.length_b   1.000
_cell.length_c   1.000
_cell.angle_alpha   90.00
_cell.angle_beta   90.00
_cell.angle_gamma   90.00
#
_symmetry.space_group_name_H-M   'P 1'
#
loop_
_entity.id
_entity.type
_entity.pdbx_description
1 polymer ?
#
loop_
_entity_poly.entity_id
_entity_poly.type
_entity_poly.pdbx_seq_one_letter_code
_entity_poly.pdbx_strand_id
1 'polypeptide(L)' 'MATGVYVLDDKIFNYEPVKLSNGEYGLPQTILNMAKDYPVKGVIMEKWSQINYPEDIKKAEINFTF' A
#
# COMPACT_ATOMS: atom_id res chain seq x y z
N MET A 1 -1.17 10.09 2.69
CA MET A 1 -1.70 8.80 3.21
C MET A 1 -1.65 7.80 2.07
N ALA A 2 -1.13 6.59 2.29
CA ALA A 2 -1.14 5.53 1.28
C ALA A 2 -2.32 4.58 1.55
N THR A 3 -2.94 4.05 0.49
CA THR A 3 -4.13 3.19 0.58
C THR A 3 -3.80 1.72 0.87
N GLY A 4 -2.51 1.35 0.89
CA GLY A 4 -2.05 -0.04 1.04
C GLY A 4 -2.24 -0.90 -0.21
N VAL A 5 -2.60 -0.31 -1.35
CA VAL A 5 -2.80 -1.03 -2.63
C VAL A 5 -1.51 -0.99 -3.44
N TYR A 6 -1.10 -2.15 -3.94
CA TYR A 6 0.07 -2.31 -4.81
C TYR A 6 -0.28 -3.19 -6.01
N VAL A 7 0.20 -2.80 -7.18
CA VAL A 7 0.29 -3.68 -8.36
C VAL A 7 1.77 -3.94 -8.54
N LEU A 8 2.18 -5.19 -8.30
CA LEU A 8 3.58 -5.58 -8.25
C LEU A 8 3.91 -6.53 -9.39
N ASP A 9 5.11 -6.36 -9.92
CA ASP A 9 5.75 -7.30 -10.83
C ASP A 9 6.52 -8.34 -10.00
N ASP A 10 6.72 -9.53 -10.56
CA ASP A 10 7.39 -10.66 -9.89
C ASP A 10 8.85 -10.38 -9.50
N LYS A 11 9.48 -9.40 -10.16
CA LYS A 11 10.85 -8.93 -9.83
C LYS A 11 11.01 -8.48 -8.38
N ILE A 12 9.93 -8.13 -7.68
CA ILE A 12 9.98 -7.77 -6.26
C ILE A 12 10.60 -8.88 -5.40
N PHE A 13 10.46 -10.15 -5.80
CA PHE A 13 11.01 -11.29 -5.06
C PHE A 13 12.54 -11.44 -5.19
N ASN A 14 13.18 -10.67 -6.08
CA ASN A 14 14.64 -10.61 -6.17
C ASN A 14 15.26 -9.65 -5.14
N TYR A 15 14.45 -8.94 -4.36
CA TYR A 15 14.91 -7.99 -3.35
C TYR A 15 14.74 -8.56 -1.95
N GLU A 16 15.80 -8.48 -1.15
CA GLU A 16 15.74 -8.81 0.28
C GLU A 16 14.71 -7.91 1.00
N PRO A 17 13.71 -8.49 1.70
CA PRO A 17 12.73 -7.73 2.44
C PRO A 17 13.39 -6.84 3.50
N VAL A 18 13.02 -5.56 3.54
CA VAL A 18 13.60 -4.60 4.48
C VAL A 18 13.01 -4.79 5.87
N LYS A 19 13.83 -5.20 6.84
CA LYS A 19 13.44 -5.35 8.23
C LYS A 19 13.32 -3.99 8.93
N LEU A 20 12.21 -3.80 9.64
CA LEU A 20 11.90 -2.61 10.43
C LEU A 20 12.32 -2.79 11.89
N SER A 21 12.39 -1.69 12.64
CA SER A 21 12.81 -1.69 14.06
C SER A 21 11.88 -2.50 14.97
N ASN A 22 10.61 -2.66 14.59
CA ASN A 22 9.62 -3.48 15.30
C ASN A 22 9.72 -4.98 14.96
N GLY A 23 10.66 -5.39 14.11
CA GLY A 23 10.85 -6.77 13.71
C GLY A 23 10.01 -7.21 12.49
N GLU A 24 9.07 -6.38 12.02
CA GLU A 24 8.31 -6.63 10.80
C GLU A 24 9.14 -6.33 9.55
N TYR A 25 8.63 -6.76 8.39
CA TYR A 25 9.24 -6.49 7.09
C TYR A 25 8.39 -5.51 6.30
N GLY A 26 9.02 -4.40 5.90
CA GLY A 26 8.36 -3.29 5.24
C GLY A 26 8.29 -3.46 3.72
N LEU A 27 7.10 -3.77 3.21
CA LEU A 27 6.86 -3.81 1.76
C LEU A 27 7.16 -2.46 1.07
N PRO A 28 6.70 -1.29 1.57
CA PRO A 28 7.03 0.00 0.96
C PRO A 28 8.54 0.27 0.89
N GLN A 29 9.27 -0.11 1.93
CA GLN A 29 10.73 0.05 2.02
C GLN A 29 11.44 -0.88 1.03
N THR A 30 10.90 -2.09 0.82
CA THR A 30 11.40 -3.04 -0.19
C THR A 30 11.16 -2.51 -1.61
N ILE A 31 9.97 -1.96 -1.88
CA ILE A 31 9.66 -1.30 -3.16
C ILE A 31 10.58 -0.10 -3.40
N LEU A 32 10.95 0.67 -2.37
CA LEU A 32 11.89 1.78 -2.50
C LEU A 32 13.28 1.32 -2.96
N ASN A 33 13.71 0.11 -2.59
CA ASN A 33 14.93 -0.47 -3.15
C ASN A 33 14.75 -0.84 -4.63
N MET A 34 13.64 -1.48 -4.99
CA MET A 34 13.31 -1.80 -6.38
C MET A 34 13.19 -0.56 -7.28
N ALA A 35 12.70 0.56 -6.73
CA ALA A 35 12.53 1.83 -7.46
C ALA A 35 13.86 2.45 -7.94
N LYS A 36 15.01 1.96 -7.44
CA LYS A 36 16.34 2.35 -7.92
C LYS A 36 16.67 1.72 -9.28
N ASP A 37 16.08 0.57 -9.58
CA ASP A 37 16.39 -0.23 -10.77
C ASP A 37 15.25 -0.22 -11.80
N TYR A 38 14.00 -0.10 -11.34
CA TYR A 38 12.80 -0.13 -12.17
C TYR A 38 11.89 1.09 -11.93
N PRO A 39 11.17 1.57 -12.96
CA PRO A 39 10.26 2.69 -12.79
C PRO A 39 9.09 2.31 -11.88
N VAL A 40 8.81 3.16 -10.88
CA VAL A 40 7.66 3.03 -9.99
C VAL A 40 6.77 4.25 -10.14
N LYS A 41 5.46 4.03 -10.23
CA LYS A 41 4.46 5.10 -10.39
C LYS A 41 3.51 5.14 -9.20
N GLY A 42 3.37 6.31 -8.58
CA GLY A 42 2.28 6.60 -7.66
C GLY A 42 0.99 6.91 -8.42
N VAL A 43 -0.13 6.33 -7.97
CA VAL A 43 -1.47 6.63 -8.50
C VAL A 43 -2.27 7.30 -7.40
N ILE A 44 -2.80 8.50 -7.70
CA ILE A 44 -3.65 9.23 -6.78
C ILE A 44 -5.04 8.62 -6.82
N MET A 45 -5.58 8.28 -5.64
CA MET A 45 -6.95 7.83 -5.50
C MET A 45 -7.76 8.92 -4.82
N GLU A 46 -8.77 9.44 -5.53
CA GLU A 46 -9.57 10.58 -5.08
C GLU A 46 -10.60 10.20 -4.01
N LYS A 47 -11.05 8.95 -4.03
CA LYS A 47 -12.08 8.43 -3.12
C LYS A 47 -11.64 7.11 -2.53
N TRP A 48 -11.34 7.12 -1.23
CA TRP A 48 -10.91 5.94 -0.48
C TRP A 48 -11.41 6.04 0.97
N SER A 49 -11.77 4.90 1.56
CA SER A 49 -12.06 4.80 2.99
C SER A 49 -11.40 3.55 3.54
N GLN A 50 -10.75 3.72 4.69
CA GLN A 50 -10.21 2.61 5.47
C GLN A 50 -11.34 1.86 6.17
N ILE A 51 -11.27 0.53 6.21
CA ILE A 51 -12.17 -0.33 6.98
C ILE A 51 -11.32 -1.17 7.93
N ASN A 52 -11.23 -0.77 9.21
CA ASN A 52 -10.51 -1.54 10.23
C ASN A 52 -11.48 -2.21 11.22
N TYR A 53 -12.63 -1.59 11.44
CA TYR A 53 -13.65 -2.06 12.36
C TYR A 53 -15.03 -2.12 11.68
N PRO A 54 -15.97 -2.93 12.20
CA PRO A 54 -17.31 -3.03 11.63
C PRO A 54 -18.03 -1.68 11.47
N GLU A 55 -17.79 -0.72 12.37
CA GLU A 55 -18.42 0.61 12.34
C GLU A 55 -17.95 1.46 11.14
N ASP A 56 -16.78 1.15 10.58
CA ASP A 56 -16.23 1.87 9.43
C ASP A 56 -17.01 1.58 8.14
N ILE A 57 -17.73 0.44 8.08
CA ILE A 57 -18.59 0.08 6.94
C ILE A 57 -19.68 1.14 6.75
N LYS A 58 -20.36 1.54 7.84
CA LYS A 58 -21.42 2.56 7.77
C LYS A 58 -20.89 3.91 7.30
N LYS A 59 -19.68 4.28 7.74
CA LYS A 59 -19.02 5.52 7.29
C LYS A 59 -18.69 5.44 5.80
N ALA A 60 -18.20 4.30 5.33
CA ALA A 60 -17.91 4.09 3.92
C ALA A 60 -19.18 4.14 3.07
N GLU A 61 -20.28 3.49 3.48
CA GLU A 61 -21.56 3.56 2.75
C GLU A 61 -22.04 5.00 2.55
N ILE A 62 -21.97 5.85 3.60
CA ILE A 62 -22.29 7.28 3.51
C ILE A 62 -21.33 7.99 2.55
N ASN A 63 -20.03 7.77 2.68
CA ASN A 63 -19.01 8.42 1.85
C ASN A 63 -19.10 8.01 0.38
N PHE A 64 -19.60 6.81 0.07
CA PHE A 64 -19.64 6.22 -1.27
C PHE A 64 -21.02 6.19 -1.93
N THR A 65 -22.04 6.83 -1.34
CA THR A 65 -23.34 7.00 -2.00
C THR A 65 -23.20 7.90 -3.25
N PHE A 66 -23.86 7.53 -4.36
CA PHE A 66 -23.83 8.19 -5.67
C PHE A 66 -25.05 9.09 -5.88
#